data_AF-A0A1J4NUM2-F1
#
_entry.id   AF-A0A1J4NUM2-F1
#
_cell.length_a   1.000
_cell.length_b   1.000
_cell.length_c   1.000
_cell.angle_alpha   90.00
_cell.angle_beta   90.00
_cell.angle_gamma   90.00
#
_symmetry.space_group_name_H-M   'P 1'
#
loop_
_entity.id
_entity.type
_entity.pdbx_description
1 polymer ?
#
loop_
_entity_poly.entity_id
_entity_poly.type
_entity_poly.pdbx_seq_one_letter_code
_entity_poly.pdbx_strand_id
1 'polypeptide(L)' 'MFTSRKPGPDDAWEGIVEGKSRGMLDGANIYHFAKVRLADGRRVKVRVDRGLWKSLAAGDRIVKEPGSNPARS' A
#
# COMPACT_ATOMS: atom_id res chain seq x y z
N MET A 1 15.91 -18.37 -0.28
CA MET A 1 15.60 -17.40 -1.35
C MET A 1 14.26 -16.74 -1.05
N PHE A 2 14.26 -15.50 -0.55
CA PHE A 2 13.01 -14.78 -0.25
C PHE A 2 12.53 -14.09 -1.53
N THR A 3 11.63 -14.73 -2.26
CA THR A 3 10.95 -14.06 -3.37
C THR A 3 10.04 -13.00 -2.75
N SER A 4 10.38 -11.73 -2.92
CA SER A 4 9.49 -10.61 -2.58
C SER A 4 8.28 -10.65 -3.50
N ARG A 5 7.35 -11.56 -3.26
CA ARG A 5 6.03 -11.53 -3.89
C ARG A 5 5.35 -10.25 -3.39
N LYS A 6 5.07 -9.33 -4.32
CA LYS A 6 4.13 -8.24 -4.05
C LYS A 6 2.80 -8.89 -3.68
N PRO A 7 2.13 -8.46 -2.59
CA PRO A 7 0.82 -9.00 -2.25
C PRO A 7 -0.12 -8.84 -3.44
N GLY A 8 -0.74 -9.94 -3.85
CA GLY A 8 -1.70 -9.97 -4.94
C GLY A 8 -2.99 -9.23 -4.60
N PRO A 9 -3.84 -8.96 -5.59
CA PRO A 9 -5.14 -8.33 -5.39
C PRO A 9 -6.06 -9.10 -4.44
N ASP A 10 -5.86 -10.42 -4.26
CA ASP A 10 -6.62 -11.28 -3.35
C ASP A 10 -5.92 -11.57 -2.02
N ASP A 11 -4.69 -11.08 -1.82
CA ASP A 11 -4.01 -11.27 -0.55
C ASP A 11 -4.54 -10.30 0.51
N ALA A 12 -4.90 -10.86 1.67
CA ALA A 12 -5.13 -10.12 2.90
C ALA A 12 -3.80 -9.76 3.54
N TRP A 13 -3.61 -8.50 3.92
CA TRP A 13 -2.43 -8.10 4.68
C TRP A 13 -2.71 -6.89 5.55
N GLU A 14 -1.90 -6.76 6.59
CA GLU A 14 -1.88 -5.61 7.47
C GLU A 14 -0.46 -5.06 7.55
N GLY A 15 -0.34 -3.74 7.62
CA GLY A 15 0.94 -3.10 7.86
C GLY A 15 0.83 -1.66 8.30
N ILE A 16 2.00 -1.08 8.56
CA ILE A 16 2.16 0.31 8.98
C ILE A 16 2.66 1.14 7.79
N VAL A 17 2.03 2.28 7.54
CA VAL A 17 2.49 3.24 6.54
C VAL A 17 3.82 3.81 7.00
N GLU A 18 4.87 3.61 6.22
CA GLU A 18 6.17 4.25 6.45
C GLU A 18 6.28 5.57 5.66
N GLY A 19 5.47 5.72 4.60
CA GLY A 19 5.44 6.95 3.86
C GLY A 19 4.53 6.90 2.64
N LYS A 20 4.50 8.01 1.92
CA LYS A 20 3.66 8.20 0.74
C LYS A 20 4.45 8.66 -0.46
N SER A 21 4.09 8.15 -1.62
CA SER A 21 4.73 8.48 -2.90
C SER A 21 3.66 8.70 -3.95
N ARG A 22 3.95 9.55 -4.92
CA ARG A 22 3.21 9.63 -6.18
C ARG A 22 4.09 9.06 -7.28
N GLY A 23 3.51 8.48 -8.32
CA GLY A 23 4.29 7.94 -9.43
C GLY A 23 3.42 7.67 -10.64
N MET A 24 4.03 7.78 -11.82
CA MET A 24 3.41 7.39 -13.07
C MET A 24 3.77 5.94 -13.35
N LEU A 25 2.77 5.09 -13.57
CA LEU A 25 3.03 3.72 -14.01
C LEU A 25 3.18 3.64 -15.54
N ASP A 26 2.44 4.50 -16.24
CA ASP A 26 2.24 4.47 -17.70
C ASP A 26 2.69 5.77 -18.39
N GLY A 27 3.26 6.72 -17.64
CA GLY A 27 3.64 8.05 -18.16
C GLY A 27 2.46 9.01 -18.42
N ALA A 28 1.23 8.51 -18.50
CA ALA A 28 0.04 9.33 -18.74
C ALA A 28 -0.69 9.78 -17.45
N ASN A 29 -0.68 8.95 -16.40
CA ASN A 29 -1.45 9.21 -15.18
C ASN A 29 -0.58 9.11 -13.93
N ILE A 30 -0.73 10.10 -13.03
CA ILE A 30 -0.10 10.09 -11.70
C ILE A 30 -1.00 9.29 -10.75
N TYR A 31 -0.46 8.20 -10.22
CA TYR A 31 -1.11 7.40 -9.20
C TYR A 31 -0.56 7.69 -7.80
N HIS A 32 -1.40 7.41 -6.81
CA HIS A 32 -1.10 7.57 -5.40
C HIS A 32 -0.66 6.22 -4.81
N PHE A 33 0.48 6.22 -4.14
CA PHE A 33 1.05 5.02 -3.53
C PHE A 33 1.36 5.25 -2.05
N ALA A 34 1.07 4.24 -1.24
CA ALA A 34 1.54 4.13 0.14
C ALA A 34 2.70 3.13 0.20
N LYS A 35 3.77 3.49 0.90
CA LYS A 35 4.83 2.56 1.31
C LYS A 35 4.40 1.99 2.66
N VAL A 36 4.20 0.69 2.70
CA VAL A 36 3.70 -0.01 3.88
C VAL A 36 4.69 -1.07 4.30
N ARG A 37 5.00 -1.12 5.58
CA ARG A 37 5.74 -2.20 6.21
C ARG A 37 4.75 -3.19 6.79
N LEU A 38 4.68 -4.37 6.18
CA LEU A 38 3.86 -5.49 6.64
C LEU A 38 4.38 -6.03 7.97
N ALA A 39 3.52 -6.74 8.70
CA ALA A 39 3.89 -7.40 9.96
C ALA A 39 5.08 -8.38 9.81
N ASP A 40 5.22 -9.02 8.63
CA ASP A 40 6.37 -9.89 8.26
C ASP A 40 7.68 -9.09 8.05
N GLY A 41 7.69 -7.78 8.28
CA GLY A 41 8.85 -6.90 8.08
C GLY A 41 9.10 -6.50 6.62
N ARG A 42 8.33 -7.06 5.67
CA ARG A 42 8.41 -6.72 4.26
C ARG A 42 7.88 -5.31 3.99
N ARG A 43 8.57 -4.58 3.13
CA ARG A 43 8.15 -3.26 2.66
C ARG A 43 7.54 -3.38 1.28
N VAL A 44 6.28 -2.98 1.15
CA VAL A 44 5.51 -3.04 -0.08
C VAL A 44 5.03 -1.65 -0.49
N LYS A 45 4.91 -1.44 -1.80
CA LYS A 45 4.34 -0.22 -2.36
C LYS A 45 2.99 -0.57 -2.95
N VAL A 46 1.93 -0.02 -2.39
CA VAL A 46 0.55 -0.33 -2.76
C VAL A 46 -0.14 0.90 -3.32
N ARG A 47 -0.93 0.71 -4.38
CA ARG A 47 -1.76 1.78 -4.93
C ARG A 47 -2.92 2.00 -3.99
N VAL A 48 -3.17 3.25 -3.66
CA VAL A 48 -4.28 3.67 -2.80
C VAL A 48 -5.08 4.74 -3.50
N ASP A 49 -6.33 4.87 -3.11
CA ASP A 49 -7.18 5.92 -3.63
C ASP A 49 -6.72 7.30 -3.15
N ARG A 50 -7.06 8.35 -3.92
CA ARG A 50 -6.60 9.71 -3.60
C ARG A 50 -7.10 10.19 -2.24
N GLY A 51 -8.34 9.85 -1.89
CA GLY A 51 -8.94 10.19 -0.60
C GLY A 51 -8.16 9.59 0.56
N LEU A 52 -7.93 8.26 0.50
CA LEU A 52 -7.13 7.56 1.50
C LEU A 52 -5.71 8.12 1.57
N TRP A 53 -5.04 8.31 0.43
CA TRP A 53 -3.67 8.81 0.38
C TRP A 53 -3.48 10.16 1.08
N LYS A 54 -4.47 11.05 1.01
CA LYS A 54 -4.44 12.34 1.71
C LYS A 54 -4.56 12.16 3.23
N SER A 55 -5.36 11.20 3.67
CA SER A 55 -5.59 10.91 5.09
C SER A 55 -4.48 10.07 5.74
N LEU A 56 -3.61 9.42 4.96
CA LEU A 56 -2.51 8.61 5.48
C LEU A 56 -1.30 9.45 5.91
N ALA A 57 -0.80 9.14 7.11
CA ALA A 57 0.45 9.58 7.69
C ALA A 57 1.40 8.40 7.95
N ALA A 58 2.70 8.70 8.11
CA ALA A 58 3.63 7.67 8.57
C ALA A 58 3.29 7.26 10.00
N GLY A 59 3.28 5.96 10.29
CA GLY A 59 2.80 5.37 11.54
C GLY A 59 1.35 4.89 11.49
N ASP A 60 0.57 5.26 10.46
CA ASP A 60 -0.80 4.78 10.35
C ASP A 60 -0.90 3.28 10.04
N ARG A 61 -1.89 2.62 10.62
CA ARG A 61 -2.22 1.25 10.29
C ARG A 61 -3.11 1.19 9.06
N ILE A 62 -2.75 0.31 8.14
CA ILE A 62 -3.48 0.08 6.90
C ILE A 62 -3.67 -1.43 6.73
N VAL A 63 -4.91 -1.81 6.45
CA VAL A 63 -5.31 -3.18 6.19
C VAL A 63 -5.85 -3.27 4.78
N LYS A 64 -5.57 -4.40 4.13
CA LYS A 64 -6.19 -4.74 2.85
C LYS A 64 -6.86 -6.09 3.02
N GLU A 65 -8.15 -6.14 2.74
CA GLU A 65 -8.91 -7.39 2.69
C GLU A 65 -8.78 -8.04 1.29
N PRO A 66 -9.03 -9.36 1.18
CA PRO A 66 -9.08 -10.04 -0.12
C PRO A 66 -10.11 -9.37 -1.04
N GLY A 67 -9.75 -9.14 -2.30
CA GLY A 67 -10.65 -8.53 -3.29
C GLY A 67 -11.05 -7.07 -3.02
N SER A 68 -10.60 -6.45 -1.92
CA SER A 68 -10.93 -5.08 -1.55
C SER A 68 -9.74 -4.13 -1.67
N ASN A 69 -10.06 -2.84 -1.83
CA ASN A 69 -9.06 -1.79 -1.78
C ASN A 69 -8.50 -1.64 -0.36
N PRO A 70 -7.21 -1.25 -0.20
CA PRO A 70 -6.65 -0.97 1.11
C PRO A 70 -7.43 0.14 1.82
N ALA A 71 -7.59 0.03 3.14
CA ALA A 71 -8.26 1.01 3.99
C ALA A 71 -7.46 1.25 5.28
N ARG A 72 -7.59 2.46 5.85
CA ARG A 72 -7.03 2.76 7.17
C ARG A 72 -7.86 2.02 8.22
N SER A 73 -7.18 1.31 9.13
CA SER A 73 -7.79 0.64 10.28
C SER A 73 -7.72 1.49 11.53
#